data_AF-A0A9W7FWQ0-F1
#
_entry.id   AF-A0A9W7FWQ0-F1
#
_cell.length_a   1.000
_cell.length_b   1.000
_cell.length_c   1.000
_cell.angle_alpha   90.00
_cell.angle_beta   90.00
_cell.angle_gamma   90.00
#
_symmetry.space_group_name_H-M   'P 1'
#
loop_
_entity.id
_entity.type
_entity.pdbx_description
1 polymer ?
#
loop_
_entity_poly.entity_id
_entity_poly.type
_entity_poly.pdbx_seq_one_letter_code
_entity_poly.pdbx_strand_id
1 'polypeptide(L)'
;MRVLVVPEGSEKQGRTQDLTREGPEVEGESKKKRSKKGVPLEERRGERMSQSGTGGGGGLRSSGSMMTSSSSSSSSSYSMFLSSKGLKLERMPTDGNCLFHACSLQIYSSSDYHDVLRENVIKHIEANRDTYEVFLENGESWEDYLARKRRLGVFGNHVEIQAICELHSRPFVIYTPQPPYTPVNVGHDEYDGFPIRLSYEHGNHYNAVLKPDEPSFGAGLGLAGLDVGLADRTQVEESKKLSDLSVAEDAIRLKLQAVSDLEATERDALQAVMEESKIGMSGGGDDELQKVLEMSRKEAG
;
A
#
# COMPACT_ATOMS: atom_id res chain seq x y z
N MET A 1 -15.01 3.34 28.48
CA MET A 1 -14.10 4.36 29.06
C MET A 1 -14.38 5.68 28.34
N ARG A 2 -15.16 6.61 28.91
CA ARG A 2 -14.75 7.77 29.73
C ARG A 2 -13.41 8.40 29.32
N VAL A 3 -13.51 9.54 28.62
CA VAL A 3 -12.46 10.56 28.56
C VAL A 3 -12.31 11.15 29.96
N LEU A 4 -11.12 11.04 30.55
CA LEU A 4 -10.79 11.67 31.83
C LEU A 4 -9.82 12.83 31.59
N VAL A 5 -10.33 14.05 31.71
CA VAL A 5 -9.53 15.21 32.12
C VAL A 5 -9.61 15.25 33.65
N VAL A 6 -8.46 15.19 34.31
CA VAL A 6 -8.34 15.24 35.77
C VAL A 6 -8.01 16.68 36.18
N PRO A 7 -8.77 17.31 37.09
CA PRO A 7 -8.24 18.38 37.93
C PRO A 7 -7.91 17.84 39.32
N GLU A 8 -6.82 18.38 39.87
CA GLU A 8 -6.20 18.01 41.14
C GLU A 8 -7.14 18.20 42.35
N GLY A 9 -6.87 17.38 43.36
CA GLY A 9 -7.74 17.10 44.49
C GLY A 9 -7.80 18.19 45.57
N SER A 10 -8.91 18.16 46.29
CA SER A 10 -8.97 18.56 47.70
C SER A 10 -9.73 17.49 48.48
N GLU A 11 -9.13 17.06 49.58
CA GLU A 11 -9.54 15.92 50.39
C GLU A 11 -10.74 16.21 51.31
N LYS A 12 -11.65 15.22 51.33
CA LYS A 12 -12.30 14.53 52.46
C LYS A 12 -12.94 15.31 53.62
N GLN A 13 -14.21 14.96 53.87
CA GLN A 13 -14.87 14.53 55.15
C GLN A 13 -16.40 14.61 54.87
N GLY A 14 -17.32 13.68 55.17
CA GLY A 14 -17.42 12.55 56.10
C GLY A 14 -18.64 12.75 57.02
N ARG A 15 -19.82 12.12 56.77
CA ARG A 15 -20.98 11.89 57.69
C ARG A 15 -22.18 11.29 56.90
N THR A 16 -22.59 10.02 56.97
CA THR A 16 -23.35 9.21 57.97
C THR A 16 -24.82 9.60 58.26
N GLN A 17 -25.71 8.59 58.15
CA GLN A 17 -27.06 8.36 58.75
C GLN A 17 -28.28 8.99 58.05
N ASP A 18 -29.51 8.45 58.05
CA ASP A 18 -30.13 7.13 58.34
C ASP A 18 -31.66 7.27 58.06
N LEU A 19 -32.31 6.17 57.63
CA LEU A 19 -33.69 5.70 57.90
C LEU A 19 -35.03 6.41 57.50
N THR A 20 -36.00 5.51 57.20
CA THR A 20 -37.49 5.59 57.07
C THR A 20 -38.06 5.97 55.69
N ARG A 21 -38.99 5.28 54.98
CA ARG A 21 -40.09 4.28 55.13
C ARG A 21 -41.44 4.94 54.74
N GLU A 22 -42.27 4.18 54.00
CA GLU A 22 -43.71 4.35 53.64
C GLU A 22 -44.03 4.88 52.21
N GLY A 23 -44.89 4.16 51.48
CA GLY A 23 -45.55 4.55 50.21
C GLY A 23 -46.80 5.44 50.47
N PRO A 24 -47.82 5.57 49.57
CA PRO A 24 -48.27 4.64 48.52
C PRO A 24 -48.65 5.29 47.15
N GLU A 25 -49.23 4.44 46.27
CA GLU A 25 -49.80 4.62 44.93
C GLU A 25 -50.79 5.79 44.74
N VAL A 26 -50.90 6.32 43.50
CA VAL A 26 -52.18 6.71 42.88
C VAL A 26 -52.13 6.57 41.35
N GLU A 27 -53.11 5.86 40.79
CA GLU A 27 -53.48 5.79 39.37
C GLU A 27 -54.06 7.12 38.83
N GLY A 28 -54.05 7.28 37.50
CA GLY A 28 -54.79 8.35 36.83
C GLY A 28 -54.79 8.22 35.30
N GLU A 29 -55.75 7.46 34.76
CA GLU A 29 -56.12 7.41 33.34
C GLU A 29 -56.51 8.80 32.77
N SER A 30 -56.29 9.02 31.46
CA SER A 30 -57.38 9.18 30.47
C SER A 30 -57.09 10.07 29.24
N LYS A 31 -57.60 9.58 28.09
CA LYS A 31 -58.18 10.29 26.91
C LYS A 31 -57.32 10.57 25.66
N LYS A 32 -57.43 9.61 24.72
CA LYS A 32 -57.94 9.74 23.32
C LYS A 32 -58.06 11.16 22.72
N LYS A 33 -57.52 11.33 21.50
CA LYS A 33 -58.24 11.94 20.35
C LYS A 33 -57.62 11.53 18.99
N ARG A 34 -58.50 11.15 18.06
CA ARG A 34 -58.26 10.81 16.64
C ARG A 34 -58.52 12.03 15.75
N SER A 35 -57.79 12.16 14.65
CA SER A 35 -58.22 12.73 13.35
C SER A 35 -57.08 12.50 12.33
N LYS A 36 -57.13 11.60 11.35
CA LYS A 36 -57.88 11.52 10.06
C LYS A 36 -57.62 12.65 9.04
N LYS A 37 -57.31 12.19 7.81
CA LYS A 37 -57.32 12.83 6.46
C LYS A 37 -56.10 13.71 6.14
N GLY A 38 -55.51 13.70 4.95
CA GLY A 38 -55.80 13.06 3.66
C GLY A 38 -54.90 13.70 2.59
N VAL A 39 -54.45 12.90 1.61
CA VAL A 39 -53.67 13.29 0.40
C VAL A 39 -54.58 14.02 -0.61
N PRO A 40 -54.07 14.84 -1.57
CA PRO A 40 -53.52 14.33 -2.85
C PRO A 40 -52.31 15.15 -3.40
N LEU A 41 -51.29 14.54 -4.04
CA LEU A 41 -51.13 14.24 -5.48
C LEU A 41 -51.43 15.43 -6.44
N GLU A 42 -50.38 15.96 -7.06
CA GLU A 42 -50.43 16.57 -8.41
C GLU A 42 -49.12 16.25 -9.13
N GLU A 43 -49.28 15.59 -10.27
CA GLU A 43 -48.31 15.16 -11.25
C GLU A 43 -48.47 16.10 -12.46
N ARG A 44 -47.41 16.79 -12.91
CA ARG A 44 -47.39 17.34 -14.27
C ARG A 44 -46.02 17.20 -14.94
N ARG A 45 -46.06 16.43 -16.02
CA ARG A 45 -45.09 16.28 -17.11
C ARG A 45 -45.06 17.53 -18.01
N GLY A 46 -43.97 17.71 -18.74
CA GLY A 46 -43.85 18.52 -19.96
C GLY A 46 -42.38 18.75 -20.34
N GLU A 47 -41.78 17.91 -21.20
CA GLU A 47 -41.37 18.20 -22.60
C GLU A 47 -40.07 19.02 -22.72
N ARG A 48 -38.91 18.49 -23.13
CA ARG A 48 -38.41 17.92 -24.43
C ARG A 48 -37.89 19.01 -25.41
N MET A 49 -36.77 18.66 -26.07
CA MET A 49 -36.14 19.22 -27.29
C MET A 49 -35.22 20.45 -27.12
N SER A 50 -34.16 20.69 -27.89
CA SER A 50 -33.21 19.92 -28.73
C SER A 50 -32.35 20.96 -29.50
N GLN A 51 -31.14 20.59 -29.94
CA GLN A 51 -30.36 21.16 -31.07
C GLN A 51 -29.70 22.55 -30.84
N SER A 52 -28.35 22.69 -30.85
CA SER A 52 -27.32 22.58 -31.91
C SER A 52 -27.03 23.89 -32.66
N GLY A 53 -25.75 24.26 -32.76
CA GLY A 53 -25.20 25.33 -33.64
C GLY A 53 -23.92 25.94 -33.04
N THR A 54 -22.72 25.45 -33.34
CA THR A 54 -21.78 25.87 -34.42
C THR A 54 -21.33 27.34 -34.39
N GLY A 55 -20.03 27.54 -34.11
CA GLY A 55 -19.13 28.34 -34.96
C GLY A 55 -18.76 29.77 -34.50
N GLY A 56 -17.44 30.02 -34.37
CA GLY A 56 -16.84 31.30 -34.81
C GLY A 56 -16.05 32.13 -33.80
N GLY A 57 -14.73 31.87 -33.71
CA GLY A 57 -13.65 32.85 -33.91
C GLY A 57 -13.52 34.12 -33.05
N GLY A 58 -12.36 34.24 -32.38
CA GLY A 58 -11.60 35.49 -32.35
C GLY A 58 -11.36 36.12 -30.97
N GLY A 59 -10.08 36.37 -30.64
CA GLY A 59 -9.72 37.44 -29.71
C GLY A 59 -8.73 37.06 -28.59
N LEU A 60 -7.44 37.09 -28.91
CA LEU A 60 -6.38 37.25 -27.91
C LEU A 60 -6.63 38.52 -27.10
N ARG A 61 -6.78 38.39 -25.78
CA ARG A 61 -6.47 39.46 -24.82
C ARG A 61 -5.78 38.86 -23.61
N SER A 62 -4.46 39.03 -23.57
CA SER A 62 -3.67 38.90 -22.35
C SER A 62 -4.15 39.96 -21.37
N SER A 63 -4.74 39.54 -20.26
CA SER A 63 -4.91 40.38 -19.07
C SER A 63 -4.46 39.54 -17.89
N GLY A 64 -3.36 39.98 -17.30
CA GLY A 64 -2.68 39.29 -16.21
C GLY A 64 -3.65 39.00 -15.07
N SER A 65 -3.84 37.72 -14.80
CA SER A 65 -4.42 37.26 -13.55
C SER A 65 -3.25 37.08 -12.58
N MET A 66 -3.17 37.98 -11.60
CA MET A 66 -2.26 37.85 -10.47
C MET A 66 -2.56 36.52 -9.78
N MET A 67 -1.57 35.63 -9.75
CA MET A 67 -1.64 34.37 -9.04
C MET A 67 -1.84 34.66 -7.55
N THR A 68 -3.01 34.29 -7.01
CA THR A 68 -3.21 34.21 -5.57
C THR A 68 -2.48 32.98 -5.05
N SER A 69 -1.19 33.14 -4.76
CA SER A 69 -0.26 32.08 -4.37
C SER A 69 -0.36 31.73 -2.88
N SER A 70 -1.55 31.42 -2.37
CA SER A 70 -1.73 31.05 -0.95
C SER A 70 -2.33 29.66 -0.70
N SER A 71 -2.89 28.98 -1.71
CA SER A 71 -3.47 27.63 -1.56
C SER A 71 -2.56 26.48 -2.01
N SER A 72 -1.51 26.74 -2.79
CA SER A 72 -0.64 25.69 -3.35
C SER A 72 0.49 25.24 -2.41
N SER A 73 0.97 26.13 -1.53
CA SER A 73 2.10 25.85 -0.63
C SER A 73 1.75 24.82 0.45
N SER A 74 0.50 24.84 0.94
CA SER A 74 0.04 23.97 2.02
C SER A 74 -0.04 22.50 1.59
N SER A 75 -0.58 22.22 0.39
CA SER A 75 -0.66 20.85 -0.15
C SER A 75 0.73 20.28 -0.48
N SER A 76 1.67 21.13 -0.92
CA SER A 76 3.04 20.71 -1.21
C SER A 76 3.76 20.29 0.08
N SER A 77 3.71 21.12 1.13
CA SER A 77 4.36 20.83 2.41
C SER A 77 3.82 19.57 3.10
N TYR A 78 2.51 19.32 3.04
CA TYR A 78 1.91 18.10 3.58
C TYR A 78 2.38 16.84 2.83
N SER A 79 2.46 16.91 1.49
CA SER A 79 2.97 15.79 0.69
C SER A 79 4.44 15.48 0.97
N MET A 80 5.26 16.52 1.21
CA MET A 80 6.66 16.34 1.63
C MET A 80 6.76 15.74 3.02
N PHE A 81 5.90 16.14 3.96
CA PHE A 81 5.83 15.55 5.29
C PHE A 81 5.51 14.05 5.21
N LEU A 82 4.46 13.66 4.48
CA LEU A 82 4.12 12.25 4.30
C LEU A 82 5.28 11.48 3.66
N SER A 83 5.87 12.02 2.59
CA SER A 83 7.01 11.41 1.90
C SER A 83 8.23 11.23 2.83
N SER A 84 8.51 12.20 3.70
CA SER A 84 9.59 12.10 4.69
C SER A 84 9.40 10.98 5.71
N LYS A 85 8.15 10.52 5.88
CA LYS A 85 7.76 9.37 6.70
C LYS A 85 7.64 8.07 5.90
N GLY A 86 7.99 8.06 4.62
CA GLY A 86 7.79 6.91 3.72
C GLY A 86 6.32 6.68 3.35
N LEU A 87 5.45 7.67 3.58
CA LEU A 87 4.02 7.56 3.32
C LEU A 87 3.65 8.22 1.99
N LYS A 88 2.69 7.62 1.28
CA LYS A 88 2.14 8.11 0.03
C LYS A 88 0.65 8.39 0.19
N LEU A 89 0.23 9.59 -0.22
CA LEU A 89 -1.20 9.94 -0.28
C LEU A 89 -1.83 9.37 -1.55
N GLU A 90 -2.90 8.61 -1.39
CA GLU A 90 -3.71 8.07 -2.48
C GLU A 90 -5.10 8.71 -2.46
N ARG A 91 -5.45 9.41 -3.55
CA ARG A 91 -6.67 10.23 -3.66
C ARG A 91 -7.89 9.37 -3.96
N MET A 92 -8.93 9.48 -3.15
CA MET A 92 -10.18 8.73 -3.32
C MET A 92 -11.24 9.54 -4.08
N PRO A 93 -12.21 8.86 -4.73
CA PRO A 93 -13.35 9.53 -5.32
C PRO A 93 -14.13 10.39 -4.32
N THR A 94 -14.64 11.54 -4.78
CA THR A 94 -15.48 12.46 -4.00
C THR A 94 -16.97 12.18 -4.23
N ASP A 95 -17.38 10.94 -4.00
CA ASP A 95 -18.73 10.44 -4.28
C ASP A 95 -19.53 10.12 -2.99
N GLY A 96 -18.97 10.47 -1.83
CA GLY A 96 -19.52 10.15 -0.50
C GLY A 96 -19.18 8.75 0.02
N ASN A 97 -18.53 7.90 -0.79
CA ASN A 97 -18.00 6.60 -0.36
C ASN A 97 -16.53 6.66 0.05
N CYS A 98 -15.89 7.84 0.01
CA CYS A 98 -14.45 8.02 0.21
C CYS A 98 -13.85 7.30 1.42
N LEU A 99 -14.52 7.29 2.59
CA LEU A 99 -14.06 6.52 3.75
C LEU A 99 -13.94 5.03 3.43
N PHE A 100 -14.98 4.46 2.83
CA PHE A 100 -15.04 3.04 2.49
C PHE A 100 -14.08 2.69 1.36
N HIS A 101 -13.90 3.57 0.36
CA HIS A 101 -12.86 3.38 -0.65
C HIS A 101 -11.45 3.35 -0.03
N ALA A 102 -11.14 4.32 0.84
CA ALA A 102 -9.84 4.42 1.48
C ALA A 102 -9.52 3.21 2.37
N CYS A 103 -10.52 2.71 3.10
CA CYS A 103 -10.39 1.53 3.95
C CYS A 103 -10.34 0.24 3.12
N SER A 104 -11.19 0.11 2.10
CA SER A 104 -11.22 -1.03 1.19
C SER A 104 -9.88 -1.20 0.49
N LEU A 105 -9.24 -0.11 0.06
CA LEU A 105 -7.91 -0.17 -0.55
C LEU A 105 -6.85 -0.76 0.41
N GLN A 106 -6.93 -0.47 1.71
CA GLN A 106 -5.93 -0.93 2.69
C GLN A 106 -6.23 -2.32 3.28
N ILE A 107 -7.48 -2.75 3.23
CA ILE A 107 -7.93 -4.05 3.73
C ILE A 107 -7.92 -5.09 2.59
N TYR A 108 -8.47 -4.71 1.43
CA TYR A 108 -8.70 -5.60 0.28
C TYR A 108 -7.79 -5.32 -0.92
N SER A 109 -6.84 -4.38 -0.84
CA SER A 109 -5.97 -3.96 -1.97
C SER A 109 -6.73 -3.41 -3.18
N SER A 110 -8.02 -3.16 -3.06
CA SER A 110 -8.84 -2.54 -4.10
C SER A 110 -9.90 -1.67 -3.45
N SER A 111 -10.10 -0.48 -4.03
CA SER A 111 -11.18 0.43 -3.65
C SER A 111 -12.56 -0.05 -4.09
N ASP A 112 -12.65 -1.08 -4.94
CA ASP A 112 -13.90 -1.50 -5.59
C ASP A 112 -14.82 -2.26 -4.63
N TYR A 113 -14.29 -2.85 -3.56
CA TYR A 113 -15.04 -3.57 -2.54
C TYR A 113 -15.62 -2.65 -1.43
N HIS A 114 -15.73 -1.35 -1.71
CA HIS A 114 -16.22 -0.36 -0.73
C HIS A 114 -17.69 -0.59 -0.33
N ASP A 115 -18.49 -1.16 -1.22
CA ASP A 115 -19.90 -1.52 -1.01
C ASP A 115 -20.03 -2.72 -0.06
N VAL A 116 -19.25 -3.78 -0.30
CA VAL A 116 -19.16 -4.95 0.56
C VAL A 116 -18.63 -4.56 1.94
N LEU A 117 -17.61 -3.71 2.00
CA LEU A 117 -17.09 -3.19 3.26
C LEU A 117 -18.18 -2.43 4.02
N ARG A 118 -18.91 -1.52 3.35
CA ARG A 118 -20.00 -0.78 3.97
C ARG A 118 -21.04 -1.74 4.53
N GLU A 119 -21.48 -2.73 3.76
CA GLU A 119 -22.48 -3.69 4.21
C GLU A 119 -22.04 -4.41 5.50
N ASN A 120 -20.80 -4.90 5.54
CA ASN A 120 -20.24 -5.57 6.70
C ASN A 120 -20.14 -4.65 7.93
N VAL A 121 -19.72 -3.41 7.73
CA VAL A 121 -19.64 -2.39 8.80
C VAL A 121 -21.01 -2.08 9.36
N ILE A 122 -22.02 -1.86 8.52
CA ILE A 122 -23.37 -1.55 9.02
C ILE A 122 -24.02 -2.76 9.69
N LYS A 123 -23.78 -3.99 9.20
CA LYS A 123 -24.19 -5.22 9.89
C LYS A 123 -23.55 -5.37 11.26
N HIS A 124 -22.26 -5.02 11.38
CA HIS A 124 -21.58 -5.02 12.67
C HIS A 124 -22.20 -4.00 13.63
N ILE A 125 -22.45 -2.78 13.16
CA ILE A 125 -23.10 -1.74 13.98
C ILE A 125 -24.51 -2.19 14.42
N GLU A 126 -25.29 -2.80 13.51
CA GLU A 126 -26.61 -3.35 13.80
C GLU A 126 -26.59 -4.43 14.89
N ALA A 127 -25.60 -5.33 14.84
CA ALA A 127 -25.43 -6.39 15.83
C ALA A 127 -24.98 -5.88 17.21
N ASN A 128 -24.40 -4.67 17.27
CA ASN A 128 -23.78 -4.09 18.45
C ASN A 128 -24.48 -2.79 18.89
N ARG A 129 -25.82 -2.75 18.81
CA ARG A 129 -26.65 -1.55 19.08
C ARG A 129 -26.24 -0.79 20.33
N ASP A 130 -26.13 -1.47 21.47
CA ASP A 130 -25.84 -0.84 22.77
C ASP A 130 -24.52 -0.04 22.78
N THR A 131 -23.54 -0.46 21.96
CA THR A 131 -22.26 0.23 21.82
C THR A 131 -22.39 1.50 20.99
N TYR A 132 -23.21 1.47 19.93
CA TYR A 132 -23.23 2.51 18.90
C TYR A 132 -24.37 3.51 19.03
N GLU A 133 -25.50 3.11 19.62
CA GLU A 133 -26.70 3.94 19.74
C GLU A 133 -26.43 5.23 20.53
N VAL A 134 -25.50 5.19 21.48
CA VAL A 134 -25.09 6.35 22.28
C VAL A 134 -24.40 7.46 21.47
N PHE A 135 -23.90 7.15 20.27
CA PHE A 135 -23.22 8.11 19.39
C PHE A 135 -24.15 8.70 18.33
N LEU A 136 -25.42 8.32 18.31
CA LEU A 136 -26.39 8.89 17.37
C LEU A 136 -26.72 10.34 17.73
N GLU A 137 -26.92 11.15 16.70
CA GLU A 137 -27.30 12.55 16.86
C GLU A 137 -28.71 12.65 17.46
N ASN A 138 -28.91 13.61 18.36
CA ASN A 138 -30.19 13.84 19.03
C ASN A 138 -31.31 14.08 18.01
N GLY A 139 -32.19 13.09 17.84
CA GLY A 139 -33.40 13.19 17.00
C GLY A 139 -33.48 12.20 15.84
N GLU A 140 -32.43 11.43 15.55
CA GLU A 140 -32.50 10.32 14.60
C GLU A 140 -32.84 9.01 15.33
N SER A 141 -33.76 8.21 14.77
CA SER A 141 -34.02 6.86 15.28
C SER A 141 -32.93 5.88 14.84
N TRP A 142 -32.72 4.81 15.62
CA TRP A 142 -31.76 3.77 15.29
C TRP A 142 -31.99 3.17 13.90
N GLU A 143 -33.25 2.89 13.58
CA GLU A 143 -33.66 2.29 12.33
C GLU A 143 -33.44 3.23 11.14
N ASP A 144 -33.70 4.53 11.31
CA ASP A 144 -33.44 5.55 10.28
C ASP A 144 -31.93 5.72 10.02
N TYR A 145 -31.12 5.72 11.08
CA TYR A 145 -29.67 5.77 10.99
C TYR A 145 -29.13 4.60 10.16
N LEU A 146 -29.53 3.36 10.49
CA LEU A 146 -29.08 2.17 9.74
C LEU A 146 -29.56 2.20 8.30
N ALA A 147 -30.83 2.55 8.05
CA ALA A 147 -31.38 2.66 6.70
C ALA A 147 -30.62 3.69 5.85
N ARG A 148 -30.28 4.84 6.44
CA ARG A 148 -29.49 5.88 5.79
C ARG A 148 -28.07 5.42 5.51
N LYS A 149 -27.38 4.84 6.50
CA LYS A 149 -25.97 4.45 6.39
C LYS A 149 -25.71 3.26 5.45
N ARG A 150 -26.71 2.41 5.21
CA ARG A 150 -26.65 1.36 4.18
C ARG A 150 -26.59 1.89 2.74
N ARG A 151 -27.07 3.12 2.50
CA ARG A 151 -27.10 3.70 1.15
C ARG A 151 -25.70 4.08 0.68
N LEU A 152 -25.35 3.68 -0.55
CA LEU A 152 -24.13 4.14 -1.22
C LEU A 152 -24.16 5.66 -1.39
N GLY A 153 -22.98 6.27 -1.32
CA GLY A 153 -22.78 7.72 -1.40
C GLY A 153 -23.07 8.48 -0.11
N VAL A 154 -23.47 7.81 0.97
CA VAL A 154 -23.60 8.43 2.30
C VAL A 154 -22.25 8.42 3.01
N PHE A 155 -21.79 9.60 3.45
CA PHE A 155 -20.53 9.77 4.17
C PHE A 155 -20.46 8.90 5.44
N GLY A 156 -19.29 8.29 5.63
CA GLY A 156 -18.90 7.65 6.89
C GLY A 156 -18.19 8.64 7.80
N ASN A 157 -18.43 8.52 9.10
CA ASN A 157 -17.91 9.38 10.17
C ASN A 157 -17.20 8.52 11.24
N HIS A 158 -16.97 9.11 12.41
CA HIS A 158 -16.31 8.46 13.55
C HIS A 158 -16.95 7.13 13.98
N VAL A 159 -18.29 6.99 13.92
CA VAL A 159 -18.99 5.74 14.26
C VAL A 159 -18.57 4.61 13.32
N GLU A 160 -18.54 4.88 12.01
CA GLU A 160 -18.12 3.87 11.04
C GLU A 160 -16.61 3.58 11.13
N ILE A 161 -15.78 4.58 11.44
CA ILE A 161 -14.34 4.36 11.69
C ILE A 161 -14.13 3.43 12.90
N GLN A 162 -14.84 3.67 14.00
CA GLN A 162 -14.79 2.82 15.19
C GLN A 162 -15.23 1.40 14.86
N ALA A 163 -16.34 1.25 14.12
CA ALA A 163 -16.82 -0.05 13.70
C ALA A 163 -15.84 -0.79 12.78
N ILE A 164 -15.18 -0.10 11.85
CA ILE A 164 -14.13 -0.72 11.01
C ILE A 164 -12.94 -1.14 11.87
N CYS A 165 -12.54 -0.30 12.84
CA CYS A 165 -11.45 -0.59 13.75
C CYS A 165 -11.69 -1.88 14.54
N GLU A 166 -12.90 -2.03 15.08
CA GLU A 166 -13.32 -3.23 15.83
C GLU A 166 -13.47 -4.44 14.92
N LEU A 167 -14.18 -4.30 13.80
CA LEU A 167 -14.46 -5.39 12.85
C LEU A 167 -13.19 -6.02 12.28
N HIS A 168 -12.18 -5.20 11.97
CA HIS A 168 -10.91 -5.68 11.41
C HIS A 168 -9.78 -5.80 12.43
N SER A 169 -10.03 -5.46 13.71
CA SER A 169 -9.01 -5.44 14.77
C SER A 169 -7.74 -4.68 14.36
N ARG A 170 -7.93 -3.50 13.74
CA ARG A 170 -6.87 -2.65 13.21
C ARG A 170 -7.09 -1.20 13.66
N PRO A 171 -6.16 -0.58 14.40
CA PRO A 171 -6.28 0.83 14.77
C PRO A 171 -6.14 1.73 13.53
N PHE A 172 -6.69 2.94 13.65
CA PHE A 172 -6.56 3.99 12.66
C PHE A 172 -5.52 5.02 13.06
N VAL A 173 -4.83 5.56 12.06
CA VAL A 173 -3.98 6.74 12.18
C VAL A 173 -4.48 7.76 11.16
N ILE A 174 -5.06 8.85 11.64
CA ILE A 174 -5.72 9.85 10.79
C ILE A 174 -4.88 11.13 10.77
N TYR A 175 -4.30 11.43 9.61
CA TYR A 175 -3.56 12.66 9.36
C TYR A 175 -4.51 13.76 8.87
N THR A 176 -4.17 15.01 9.16
CA THR A 176 -4.86 16.19 8.64
C THR A 176 -3.84 17.04 7.89
N PRO A 177 -4.15 17.63 6.73
CA PRO A 177 -3.24 18.46 5.95
C PRO A 177 -3.08 19.87 6.56
N GLN A 178 -2.87 19.93 7.88
CA GLN A 178 -2.64 21.15 8.64
C GLN A 178 -1.51 20.90 9.67
N PRO A 179 -0.48 21.78 9.74
CA PRO A 179 0.52 21.72 10.79
C PRO A 179 -0.15 21.76 12.19
N PRO A 180 0.36 21.00 13.19
CA PRO A 180 1.65 20.30 13.23
C PRO A 180 1.69 18.91 12.57
N TYR A 181 0.69 18.52 11.76
CA TYR A 181 0.58 17.21 11.12
C TYR A 181 0.60 16.02 12.10
N THR A 182 0.28 16.28 13.38
CA THR A 182 0.13 15.25 14.39
C THR A 182 -1.11 14.41 14.07
N PRO A 183 -0.98 13.09 13.88
CA PRO A 183 -2.12 12.26 13.59
C PRO A 183 -2.98 12.02 14.84
N VAL A 184 -4.26 11.71 14.59
CA VAL A 184 -5.18 11.20 15.60
C VAL A 184 -5.21 9.68 15.50
N ASN A 185 -4.97 8.99 16.61
CA ASN A 185 -5.06 7.54 16.68
C ASN A 185 -6.45 7.12 17.19
N VAL A 186 -7.02 6.08 16.59
CA VAL A 186 -8.28 5.46 17.03
C VAL A 186 -8.05 3.97 17.18
N GLY A 187 -8.43 3.38 18.32
CA GLY A 187 -8.22 1.96 18.61
C GLY A 187 -7.28 1.75 19.79
N HIS A 188 -6.58 0.61 19.81
CA HIS A 188 -5.71 0.20 20.91
C HIS A 188 -4.31 0.82 20.81
N ASP A 189 -3.78 1.31 21.93
CA ASP A 189 -2.45 1.92 22.02
C ASP A 189 -1.31 0.89 21.86
N GLU A 190 -1.57 -0.37 22.21
CA GLU A 190 -0.64 -1.49 22.06
C GLU A 190 -1.06 -2.33 20.85
N TYR A 191 -0.63 -1.92 19.66
CA TYR A 191 -0.83 -2.67 18.43
C TYR A 191 0.47 -2.71 17.62
N ASP A 192 0.96 -3.92 17.36
CA ASP A 192 2.22 -4.20 16.68
C ASP A 192 2.04 -4.53 15.18
N GLY A 193 0.80 -4.50 14.69
CA GLY A 193 0.48 -4.76 13.28
C GLY A 193 0.44 -3.52 12.39
N PHE A 194 -0.28 -3.64 11.27
CA PHE A 194 -0.41 -2.58 10.28
C PHE A 194 -1.68 -1.72 10.49
N PRO A 195 -1.60 -0.48 11.00
CA PRO A 195 -2.77 0.37 11.17
C PRO A 195 -3.37 0.76 9.81
N ILE A 196 -4.65 1.15 9.82
CA ILE A 196 -5.31 1.77 8.67
C ILE A 196 -5.02 3.27 8.73
N ARG A 197 -4.35 3.82 7.71
CA ARG A 197 -3.92 5.22 7.72
C ARG A 197 -4.79 6.04 6.77
N LEU A 198 -5.35 7.14 7.26
CA LEU A 198 -6.21 8.02 6.47
C LEU A 198 -5.66 9.45 6.47
N SER A 199 -6.01 10.21 5.43
CA SER A 199 -5.86 11.67 5.39
C SER A 199 -7.25 12.29 5.37
N TYR A 200 -7.58 13.09 6.39
CA TYR A 200 -8.86 13.76 6.53
C TYR A 200 -8.79 15.19 6.01
N GLU A 201 -9.59 15.49 5.00
CA GLU A 201 -9.54 16.75 4.27
C GLU A 201 -10.93 17.35 4.11
N HIS A 202 -10.98 18.69 4.03
CA HIS A 202 -12.19 19.46 3.70
C HIS A 202 -13.43 19.19 4.57
N GLY A 203 -13.26 18.61 5.77
CA GLY A 203 -14.32 18.43 6.76
C GLY A 203 -15.25 17.22 6.55
N ASN A 204 -15.06 16.42 5.50
CA ASN A 204 -15.83 15.20 5.27
C ASN A 204 -15.20 14.22 4.26
N HIS A 205 -13.98 14.50 3.78
CA HIS A 205 -13.35 13.68 2.75
C HIS A 205 -12.15 12.92 3.31
N TYR A 206 -12.08 11.64 2.97
CA TYR A 206 -10.99 10.76 3.38
C TYR A 206 -10.22 10.27 2.17
N ASN A 207 -8.90 10.37 2.25
CA ASN A 207 -7.95 9.76 1.33
C ASN A 207 -7.20 8.63 2.04
N ALA A 208 -6.71 7.66 1.28
CA ALA A 208 -5.86 6.62 1.85
C ALA A 208 -4.42 7.13 1.99
N VAL A 209 -3.74 6.74 3.06
CA VAL A 209 -2.31 7.00 3.24
C VAL A 209 -1.61 5.64 3.24
N LEU A 210 -0.88 5.36 2.17
CA LEU A 210 -0.21 4.07 1.97
C LEU A 210 1.23 4.14 2.44
N LYS A 211 1.75 3.01 2.89
CA LYS A 211 3.17 2.84 3.22
C LYS A 211 3.73 1.78 2.25
N PRO A 212 4.33 2.19 1.12
CA PRO A 212 4.71 1.25 0.04
C PRO A 212 5.73 0.19 0.46
N ASP A 213 6.52 0.47 1.48
CA ASP A 213 7.51 -0.44 2.10
C ASP A 213 6.88 -1.47 3.05
N GLU A 214 5.62 -1.28 3.47
CA GLU A 214 4.89 -2.15 4.39
C GLU A 214 3.44 -2.37 3.89
N PRO A 215 3.23 -3.29 2.93
CA PRO A 215 1.90 -3.55 2.38
C PRO A 215 0.99 -4.16 3.46
N SER A 216 -0.11 -3.46 3.78
CA SER A 216 -1.01 -3.83 4.88
C SER A 216 -2.12 -4.83 4.51
N PHE A 217 -2.07 -5.41 3.31
CA PHE A 217 -3.13 -6.30 2.81
C PHE A 217 -3.12 -7.64 3.53
N GLY A 218 -4.30 -8.13 3.89
CA GLY A 218 -4.45 -9.42 4.60
C GLY A 218 -4.09 -9.41 6.08
N ALA A 219 -3.57 -8.29 6.61
CA ALA A 219 -3.36 -8.11 8.04
C ALA A 219 -4.70 -8.16 8.78
N GLY A 220 -4.85 -9.09 9.73
CA GLY A 220 -6.09 -9.32 10.49
C GLY A 220 -6.99 -10.46 9.98
N LEU A 221 -6.68 -11.09 8.83
CA LEU A 221 -7.44 -12.25 8.31
C LEU A 221 -6.97 -13.61 8.87
N GLY A 222 -6.16 -13.62 9.94
CA GLY A 222 -5.68 -14.86 10.56
C GLY A 222 -4.65 -15.66 9.74
N LEU A 223 -4.10 -15.08 8.65
CA LEU A 223 -3.02 -15.67 7.86
C LEU A 223 -1.65 -15.43 8.53
N ALA A 224 -1.51 -15.86 9.79
CA ALA A 224 -0.27 -15.71 10.54
C ALA A 224 0.87 -16.45 9.81
N GLY A 225 1.88 -15.70 9.37
CA GLY A 225 3.11 -16.24 8.77
C GLY A 225 3.33 -15.96 7.29
N LEU A 226 2.42 -15.26 6.60
CA LEU A 226 2.70 -14.75 5.26
C LEU A 226 3.38 -13.39 5.37
N ASP A 227 4.71 -13.38 5.36
CA ASP A 227 5.47 -12.14 5.22
C ASP A 227 5.36 -11.69 3.76
N VAL A 228 4.43 -10.77 3.49
CA VAL A 228 4.13 -10.26 2.15
C VAL A 228 5.37 -9.55 1.61
N GLY A 229 6.09 -10.22 0.72
CA GLY A 229 7.37 -9.74 0.17
C GLY A 229 8.54 -10.70 0.38
N LEU A 230 8.38 -11.78 1.17
CA LEU A 230 9.42 -12.81 1.30
C LEU A 230 9.74 -13.43 -0.07
N ALA A 231 8.71 -13.73 -0.88
CA ALA A 231 8.87 -14.28 -2.23
C ALA A 231 9.68 -13.36 -3.16
N ASP A 232 9.38 -12.05 -3.15
CA ASP A 232 10.12 -11.06 -3.94
C ASP A 232 11.58 -10.94 -3.47
N ARG A 233 11.83 -10.94 -2.16
CA ARG A 233 13.17 -10.89 -1.58
C ARG A 233 13.96 -12.16 -1.93
N THR A 234 13.35 -13.33 -1.83
CA THR A 234 13.98 -14.59 -2.21
C THR A 234 14.30 -14.62 -3.70
N GLN A 235 13.40 -14.12 -4.56
CA GLN A 235 13.62 -14.09 -6.01
C GLN A 235 14.76 -13.14 -6.38
N VAL A 236 14.87 -11.97 -5.72
CA VAL A 236 15.98 -11.04 -5.93
C VAL A 236 17.30 -11.63 -5.43
N GLU A 237 17.31 -12.29 -4.27
CA GLU A 237 18.51 -12.97 -3.77
C GLU A 237 18.95 -14.13 -4.66
N GLU A 238 18.02 -14.94 -5.14
CA GLU A 238 18.30 -16.02 -6.09
C GLU A 238 18.86 -15.48 -7.40
N SER A 239 18.29 -14.40 -7.93
CA SER A 239 18.78 -13.74 -9.15
C SER A 239 20.21 -13.23 -8.99
N LYS A 240 20.55 -12.65 -7.82
CA LYS A 240 21.93 -12.23 -7.51
C LYS A 240 22.89 -13.42 -7.45
N LYS A 241 22.51 -14.48 -6.74
CA LYS A 241 23.32 -15.71 -6.65
C LYS A 241 23.54 -16.33 -8.03
N LEU A 242 22.52 -16.36 -8.88
CA LEU A 242 22.62 -16.87 -10.25
C LEU A 242 23.58 -16.04 -11.10
N SER A 243 23.52 -14.71 -10.97
CA SER A 243 24.44 -13.79 -11.64
C SER A 243 25.88 -14.00 -11.18
N ASP A 244 26.12 -14.12 -9.87
CA ASP A 244 27.45 -14.33 -9.30
C ASP A 244 28.05 -15.69 -9.75
N LEU A 245 27.22 -16.73 -9.80
CA LEU A 245 27.60 -18.06 -10.31
C LEU A 245 27.98 -18.01 -11.80
N SER A 246 27.18 -17.33 -12.63
CA SER A 246 27.47 -17.18 -14.06
C SER A 246 28.82 -16.50 -14.30
N VAL A 247 29.14 -15.44 -13.54
CA VAL A 247 30.43 -14.75 -13.65
C VAL A 247 31.59 -15.68 -13.26
N ALA A 248 31.41 -16.50 -12.23
CA ALA A 248 32.42 -17.47 -11.82
C ALA A 248 32.63 -18.57 -12.88
N GLU A 249 31.57 -19.08 -13.51
CA GLU A 249 31.65 -20.08 -14.59
C GLU A 249 32.42 -19.56 -15.81
N ASP A 250 32.14 -18.31 -16.23
CA ASP A 250 32.86 -17.69 -17.34
C ASP A 250 34.35 -17.50 -17.03
N ALA A 251 34.68 -17.12 -15.79
CA ALA A 251 36.07 -17.01 -15.35
C ALA A 251 36.80 -18.36 -15.36
N ILE A 252 36.13 -19.44 -14.97
CA ILE A 252 36.67 -20.81 -15.03
C ILE A 252 36.88 -21.23 -16.49
N ARG A 253 35.89 -20.97 -17.35
CA ARG A 253 35.96 -21.29 -18.77
C ARG A 253 37.13 -20.60 -19.47
N LEU A 254 37.33 -19.31 -19.20
CA LEU A 254 38.44 -18.55 -19.76
C LEU A 254 39.80 -19.11 -19.32
N LYS A 255 39.93 -19.48 -18.05
CA LYS A 255 41.16 -20.10 -17.53
C LYS A 255 41.41 -21.47 -18.18
N LEU A 256 40.37 -22.28 -18.38
CA LEU A 256 40.51 -23.59 -19.02
C LEU A 256 40.95 -23.44 -20.49
N GLN A 257 40.40 -22.45 -21.19
CA GLN A 257 40.81 -22.14 -22.56
C GLN A 257 42.28 -21.70 -22.62
N ALA A 258 42.71 -20.80 -21.72
CA ALA A 258 44.11 -20.37 -21.66
C ALA A 258 45.09 -21.52 -21.37
N VAL A 259 44.71 -22.48 -20.52
CA VAL A 259 45.50 -23.69 -20.28
C VAL A 259 45.58 -24.56 -21.54
N SER A 260 44.45 -24.77 -22.23
CA SER A 260 44.42 -25.53 -23.47
C SER A 260 45.30 -24.90 -24.58
N ASP A 261 45.24 -23.57 -24.72
CA ASP A 261 46.01 -22.83 -25.72
C ASP A 261 47.53 -22.90 -25.42
N LEU A 262 47.90 -22.88 -24.14
CA LEU A 262 49.28 -23.09 -23.71
C LEU A 262 49.77 -24.50 -24.06
N GLU A 263 48.99 -25.54 -23.74
CA GLU A 263 49.39 -26.92 -24.06
C GLU A 263 49.50 -27.16 -25.57
N ALA A 264 48.66 -26.53 -26.39
CA ALA A 264 48.77 -26.59 -27.85
C ALA A 264 50.11 -25.98 -28.31
N THR A 265 50.45 -24.81 -27.78
CA THR A 265 51.71 -24.12 -28.09
C THR A 265 52.93 -24.94 -27.67
N GLU A 266 52.89 -25.59 -26.51
CA GLU A 266 53.97 -26.48 -26.04
C GLU A 266 54.15 -27.70 -26.95
N ARG A 267 53.05 -28.31 -27.42
CA ARG A 267 53.11 -29.44 -28.37
C ARG A 267 53.72 -29.02 -29.70
N ASP A 268 53.30 -27.88 -30.25
CA ASP A 268 53.82 -27.37 -31.52
C ASP A 268 55.32 -27.03 -31.41
N ALA A 269 55.75 -26.43 -30.29
CA ALA A 269 57.15 -26.12 -30.03
C ALA A 269 58.00 -27.39 -29.93
N LEU A 270 57.52 -28.42 -29.22
CA LEU A 270 58.21 -29.71 -29.11
C LEU A 270 58.32 -30.40 -30.47
N GLN A 271 57.27 -30.37 -31.28
CA GLN A 271 57.28 -30.97 -32.62
C GLN A 271 58.29 -30.27 -33.54
N ALA A 272 58.37 -28.94 -33.51
CA ALA A 272 59.34 -28.18 -34.29
C ALA A 272 60.80 -28.57 -33.93
N VAL A 273 61.11 -28.66 -32.64
CA VAL A 273 62.45 -29.08 -32.16
C VAL A 273 62.80 -30.50 -32.62
N MET A 274 61.82 -31.42 -32.59
CA MET A 274 62.01 -32.79 -33.07
C MET A 274 62.30 -32.83 -34.58
N GLU A 275 61.62 -31.99 -35.36
CA GLU A 275 61.79 -31.91 -36.82
C GLU A 275 63.15 -31.29 -37.20
N GLU A 276 63.57 -30.23 -36.51
CA GLU A 276 64.91 -29.64 -36.65
C GLU A 276 66.01 -30.66 -36.31
N SER A 277 65.84 -31.43 -35.24
CA SER A 277 66.78 -32.48 -34.85
C SER A 277 66.88 -33.59 -35.90
N LYS A 278 65.74 -33.96 -36.52
CA LYS A 278 65.70 -34.96 -37.59
C LYS A 278 66.44 -34.50 -38.85
N ILE A 279 66.30 -33.22 -39.22
CA ILE A 279 67.00 -32.62 -40.36
C ILE A 279 68.52 -32.55 -40.08
N GLY A 280 68.91 -32.20 -38.85
CA GLY A 280 70.31 -32.22 -38.43
C GLY A 280 70.96 -33.61 -38.47
N MET A 281 70.19 -34.67 -38.19
CA MET A 281 70.68 -36.06 -38.27
C MET A 281 70.76 -36.60 -39.71
N SER A 282 69.86 -36.18 -40.63
CA SER A 282 69.88 -36.64 -42.02
C SER A 282 70.88 -35.90 -42.92
N GLY A 283 71.31 -34.69 -42.55
CA GLY A 283 72.17 -33.85 -43.39
C GLY A 283 73.68 -34.02 -43.18
N GLY A 284 74.12 -34.62 -42.06
CA GLY A 284 75.54 -34.65 -41.68
C GLY A 284 76.25 -35.99 -41.87
N GLY A 285 75.56 -37.12 -41.65
CA GLY A 285 76.21 -38.43 -41.63
C GLY A 285 76.46 -39.04 -43.01
N ASP A 286 75.51 -38.87 -43.93
CA ASP A 286 75.49 -39.63 -45.18
C ASP A 286 76.42 -39.04 -46.26
N ASP A 287 76.56 -37.71 -46.29
CA ASP A 287 77.45 -37.01 -47.24
C ASP A 287 78.94 -37.18 -46.90
N GLU A 288 79.28 -37.27 -45.61
CA GLU A 288 80.67 -37.49 -45.18
C GLU A 288 81.10 -38.95 -45.39
N LEU A 289 80.20 -39.91 -45.13
CA LEU A 289 80.39 -41.33 -45.45
C LEU A 289 80.51 -41.57 -46.97
N GLN A 290 79.70 -40.90 -47.79
CA GLN A 290 79.81 -41.01 -49.26
C GLN A 290 81.14 -40.42 -49.77
N LYS A 291 81.60 -39.29 -49.24
CA LYS A 291 82.91 -38.72 -49.60
C LYS A 291 84.07 -39.63 -49.22
N VAL A 292 84.05 -40.24 -48.03
CA VAL A 292 85.11 -41.17 -47.59
C VAL A 292 85.13 -42.44 -48.45
N LEU A 293 83.95 -42.97 -48.80
CA LEU A 293 83.84 -44.14 -49.70
C LEU A 293 84.31 -43.82 -51.13
N GLU A 294 84.03 -42.62 -51.65
CA GLU A 294 84.51 -42.20 -52.97
C GLU A 294 86.03 -41.98 -53.01
N MET A 295 86.61 -41.42 -51.94
CA MET A 295 88.06 -41.28 -51.81
C MET A 295 88.77 -42.64 -51.75
N SER A 296 88.27 -43.60 -50.96
CA SER A 296 88.81 -44.97 -50.95
C SER A 296 88.70 -45.69 -52.29
N ARG A 297 87.69 -45.39 -53.11
CA ARG A 297 87.53 -45.97 -54.46
C ARG A 297 88.53 -45.37 -55.47
N LYS A 298 88.97 -44.13 -55.28
CA LYS A 298 89.98 -43.47 -56.14
C LYS A 298 91.41 -43.88 -55.81
N GLU A 299 91.70 -44.34 -54.60
CA GLU A 299 93.04 -44.81 -54.20
C GLU A 299 93.30 -46.29 -54.57
N ALA A 300 92.27 -47.03 -54.96
CA ALA A 300 92.34 -48.47 -55.26
C ALA A 300 92.38 -48.83 -56.77
N GLY A 301 92.59 -47.85 -57.66
CA GLY A 301 92.74 -48.04 -59.11
C GLY A 301 93.98 -47.35 -59.63
#